data_AF-A0A1X1ZF87-F1
#
_entry.id   AF-A0A1X1ZF87-F1
#
_cell.length_a   1.000
_cell.length_b   1.000
_cell.length_c   1.000
_cell.angle_alpha   90.00
_cell.angle_beta   90.00
_cell.angle_gamma   90.00
#
_symmetry.space_group_name_H-M   'P 1'
#
loop_
_entity.id
_entity.type
_entity.pdbx_description
1 polymer ?
#
loop_
_entity_poly.entity_id
_entity_poly.type
_entity_poly.pdbx_seq_one_letter_code
_entity_poly.pdbx_strand_id
1 'polypeptide(L)'
;MVYRTQNGDVHAMVPYCKHMGADLSIGDVVDDELRCPFHHWQYGADGRCTKIPSGDRIPRQARLRTFPVEDKWGLIWVFWGSEPLYPVPSFEGYDDETMISHAFEAALAESIKVDPWVFASNVFDIVHNRVVHGLQIADPEVQVIDSYTARMHWDSEYIERESGKMRTDIDVYGTNVIRTRGEHDGRLTWHIAGVTPLGRGNTRVFFVLATLRDQGAREHLERQQTLHNRFVNEDLPILNSMRLGDFHLVGNDRAMARYFKFARDYPRKTMAELEILD
;
A
#
# COMPACT_ATOMS: atom_id res chain seq x y z
N MET A 1 -10.48 -0.31 11.57
CA MET A 1 -11.65 -0.46 10.68
C MET A 1 -11.77 0.74 9.77
N VAL A 2 -12.50 0.57 8.66
CA VAL A 2 -12.87 1.62 7.71
C VAL A 2 -14.38 1.55 7.51
N TYR A 3 -15.07 2.70 7.46
CA TYR A 3 -16.47 2.77 7.06
C TYR A 3 -16.69 3.97 6.14
N ARG A 4 -17.85 3.98 5.47
CA ARG A 4 -18.28 5.03 4.57
C ARG A 4 -19.60 5.62 5.04
N THR A 5 -19.73 6.94 4.99
CA THR A 5 -20.98 7.66 5.25
C THR A 5 -21.93 7.55 4.06
N GLN A 6 -23.19 7.97 4.24
CA GLN A 6 -24.18 8.03 3.17
C GLN A 6 -23.75 8.95 2.02
N ASN A 7 -23.00 10.02 2.32
CA ASN A 7 -22.48 10.95 1.32
C ASN A 7 -21.20 10.46 0.63
N GLY A 8 -20.67 9.30 1.04
CA GLY A 8 -19.49 8.71 0.44
C GLY A 8 -18.17 9.03 1.15
N ASP A 9 -18.17 9.83 2.22
CA ASP A 9 -16.96 10.12 2.99
C ASP A 9 -16.43 8.87 3.67
N VAL A 10 -15.10 8.69 3.68
CA VAL A 10 -14.45 7.51 4.25
C VAL A 10 -13.75 7.89 5.54
N HIS A 11 -13.93 7.05 6.56
CA HIS A 11 -13.30 7.23 7.86
C HIS A 11 -12.59 5.95 8.29
N ALA A 12 -11.39 6.09 8.86
CA ALA A 12 -10.65 5.00 9.46
C ALA A 12 -10.41 5.27 10.95
N MET A 13 -10.63 4.25 11.78
CA MET A 13 -10.41 4.34 13.22
C MET A 13 -10.14 2.97 13.86
N VAL A 14 -9.68 3.00 15.10
CA VAL A 14 -9.50 1.80 15.93
C VAL A 14 -10.87 1.17 16.21
N PRO A 15 -11.04 -0.16 16.02
CA PRO A 15 -12.36 -0.79 15.99
C PRO A 15 -12.90 -1.19 17.36
N TYR A 16 -12.37 -0.68 18.48
CA TYR A 16 -12.78 -1.16 19.80
C TYR A 16 -13.54 -0.10 20.59
N CYS A 17 -14.79 -0.40 20.92
CA CYS A 17 -15.68 0.46 21.67
C CYS A 17 -15.10 0.83 23.04
N LYS A 18 -15.09 2.12 23.39
CA LYS A 18 -14.59 2.62 24.68
C LYS A 18 -15.49 2.29 25.89
N HIS A 19 -16.62 1.61 25.69
CA HIS A 19 -17.44 1.12 26.79
C HIS A 19 -16.87 -0.18 27.39
N MET A 20 -16.89 -1.28 26.64
CA MET A 20 -16.44 -2.61 27.10
C MET A 20 -15.54 -3.32 26.08
N GLY A 21 -14.94 -2.58 25.14
CA GLY A 21 -14.01 -3.16 24.16
C GLY A 21 -14.65 -3.97 23.04
N ALA A 22 -15.98 -3.90 22.87
CA ALA A 22 -16.66 -4.58 21.77
C ALA A 22 -16.11 -4.14 20.41
N ASP A 23 -15.95 -5.10 19.49
CA ASP A 23 -15.54 -4.85 18.12
C ASP A 23 -16.66 -4.10 17.37
N LEU A 24 -16.35 -2.89 16.92
CA LEU A 24 -17.21 -2.01 16.15
C LEU A 24 -17.31 -2.43 14.68
N SER A 25 -16.36 -3.24 14.18
CA SER A 25 -16.35 -3.69 12.79
C SER A 25 -17.48 -4.67 12.46
N ILE A 26 -18.10 -5.28 13.47
CA ILE A 26 -19.29 -6.12 13.34
C ILE A 26 -20.58 -5.37 13.73
N GLY A 27 -20.51 -4.05 13.90
CA GLY A 27 -21.65 -3.16 14.11
C GLY A 27 -22.20 -2.60 12.80
N ASP A 28 -22.95 -1.50 12.92
CA ASP A 28 -23.57 -0.82 11.78
C ASP A 28 -23.20 0.66 11.74
N VAL A 29 -23.41 1.29 10.59
CA VAL A 29 -23.40 2.76 10.43
C VAL A 29 -24.85 3.26 10.56
N VAL A 30 -25.09 4.23 11.45
CA VAL A 30 -26.40 4.86 11.67
C VAL A 30 -26.20 6.36 11.74
N ASP A 31 -26.94 7.11 10.93
CA ASP A 31 -26.82 8.58 10.86
C ASP A 31 -25.37 9.05 10.62
N ASP A 32 -24.65 8.34 9.75
CA ASP A 32 -23.21 8.54 9.46
C ASP A 32 -22.25 8.30 10.62
N GLU A 33 -22.72 7.69 11.72
CA GLU A 33 -21.92 7.34 12.89
C GLU A 33 -21.81 5.83 13.08
N LEU A 34 -20.70 5.37 13.63
CA LEU A 34 -20.52 3.96 13.97
C LEU A 34 -21.32 3.62 15.23
N ARG A 35 -22.25 2.66 15.12
CA ARG A 35 -23.02 2.14 16.25
C ARG A 35 -22.45 0.81 16.72
N CYS A 36 -22.01 0.79 17.98
CA CYS A 36 -21.52 -0.42 18.64
C CYS A 36 -22.59 -1.52 18.71
N PRO A 37 -22.29 -2.76 18.32
CA PRO A 37 -23.27 -3.86 18.31
C PRO A 37 -23.71 -4.31 19.71
N PHE A 38 -22.92 -4.00 20.76
CA PHE A 38 -23.19 -4.53 22.09
C PHE A 38 -24.18 -3.66 22.88
N HIS A 39 -23.98 -2.35 22.89
CA HIS A 39 -24.78 -1.41 23.70
C HIS A 39 -25.18 -0.15 22.92
N HIS A 40 -25.03 -0.15 21.59
CA HIS A 40 -25.42 0.95 20.70
C HIS A 40 -24.81 2.32 21.04
N TRP A 41 -23.64 2.36 21.67
CA TRP A 41 -22.85 3.58 21.73
C TRP A 41 -22.49 4.01 20.30
N GLN A 42 -22.72 5.28 19.97
CA GLN A 42 -22.40 5.83 18.66
C GLN A 42 -21.13 6.68 18.71
N TYR A 43 -20.36 6.62 17.63
CA TYR A 43 -19.11 7.36 17.46
C TYR A 43 -19.11 8.07 16.12
N GLY A 44 -18.87 9.39 16.15
CA GLY A 44 -18.77 10.22 14.95
C GLY A 44 -17.45 10.04 14.19
N ALA A 45 -17.34 10.71 13.06
CA ALA A 45 -16.17 10.71 12.17
C ALA A 45 -14.85 11.10 12.85
N ASP A 46 -14.90 11.96 13.89
CA ASP A 46 -13.74 12.41 14.68
C ASP A 46 -13.38 11.45 15.84
N GLY A 47 -14.09 10.32 15.89
CA GLY A 47 -13.99 9.26 16.88
C GLY A 47 -14.69 9.56 18.20
N ARG A 48 -15.26 10.75 18.42
CA ARG A 48 -15.93 11.08 19.69
C ARG A 48 -17.22 10.29 19.83
N CYS A 49 -17.49 9.79 21.04
CA CYS A 49 -18.80 9.24 21.36
C CYS A 49 -19.82 10.37 21.44
N THR A 50 -20.86 10.24 20.65
CA THR A 50 -21.89 11.26 20.40
C THR A 50 -23.22 10.88 21.06
N LYS A 51 -23.48 9.58 21.20
CA LYS A 51 -24.74 9.06 21.75
C LYS A 51 -24.53 7.78 22.54
N ILE A 52 -25.21 7.69 23.68
CA ILE A 52 -25.35 6.46 24.47
C ILE A 52 -26.85 6.24 24.77
N PRO A 53 -27.37 5.00 24.67
CA PRO A 53 -28.82 4.77 24.86
C PRO A 53 -29.34 5.09 26.27
N SER A 54 -28.48 5.03 27.30
CA SER A 54 -28.90 5.30 28.68
C SER A 54 -29.26 6.77 28.93
N GLY A 55 -28.78 7.68 28.08
CA GLY A 55 -28.95 9.12 28.27
C GLY A 55 -28.05 9.73 29.34
N ASP A 56 -27.13 8.94 29.93
CA ASP A 56 -26.17 9.46 30.91
C ASP A 56 -25.15 10.42 30.29
N ARG A 57 -24.36 11.07 31.15
CA ARG A 57 -23.25 11.90 30.70
C ARG A 57 -22.16 11.04 30.04
N ILE A 58 -21.89 11.31 28.76
CA ILE A 58 -20.81 10.66 28.01
C ILE A 58 -19.43 11.08 28.59
N PRO A 59 -18.54 10.13 28.94
CA PRO A 59 -17.20 10.44 29.40
C PRO A 59 -16.37 11.15 28.33
N ARG A 60 -15.57 12.16 28.70
CA ARG A 60 -14.70 12.90 27.76
C ARG A 60 -13.68 11.99 27.03
N GLN A 61 -13.30 10.89 27.67
CA GLN A 61 -12.35 9.90 27.16
C GLN A 61 -12.98 8.85 26.24
N ALA A 62 -14.32 8.87 26.08
CA ALA A 62 -15.02 8.01 25.14
C ALA A 62 -14.78 8.52 23.71
N ARG A 63 -13.56 8.36 23.23
CA ARG A 63 -13.10 8.78 21.91
C ARG A 63 -12.23 7.67 21.31
N LEU A 64 -12.48 7.34 20.06
CA LEU A 64 -11.70 6.41 19.26
C LEU A 64 -10.54 7.17 18.60
N ARG A 65 -9.41 6.48 18.42
CA ARG A 65 -8.34 7.00 17.58
C ARG A 65 -8.76 6.92 16.13
N THR A 66 -8.72 8.04 15.44
CA THR A 66 -8.93 8.14 13.99
C THR A 66 -7.59 8.20 13.27
N PHE A 67 -7.61 7.84 11.99
CA PHE A 67 -6.46 7.90 11.09
C PHE A 67 -6.80 8.74 9.86
N PRO A 68 -5.85 9.52 9.32
CA PRO A 68 -6.04 10.18 8.04
C PRO A 68 -6.32 9.16 6.93
N VAL A 69 -7.29 9.47 6.07
CA VAL A 69 -7.72 8.63 4.96
C VAL A 69 -7.79 9.45 3.68
N GLU A 70 -7.39 8.85 2.57
CA GLU A 70 -7.62 9.36 1.23
C GLU A 70 -8.30 8.25 0.40
N ASP A 71 -9.48 8.54 -0.17
CA ASP A 71 -10.16 7.67 -1.14
C ASP A 71 -9.69 8.07 -2.54
N LYS A 72 -8.82 7.24 -3.13
CA LYS A 72 -8.15 7.59 -4.38
C LYS A 72 -7.71 6.37 -5.15
N TRP A 73 -7.78 6.48 -6.47
CA TRP A 73 -7.40 5.42 -7.38
C TRP A 73 -8.18 4.12 -7.16
N GLY A 74 -9.42 4.20 -6.69
CA GLY A 74 -10.24 3.02 -6.38
C GLY A 74 -9.79 2.23 -5.14
N LEU A 75 -8.88 2.79 -4.33
CA LEU A 75 -8.40 2.21 -3.07
C LEU A 75 -8.61 3.19 -1.91
N ILE A 76 -8.73 2.64 -0.70
CA ILE A 76 -8.72 3.42 0.54
C ILE A 76 -7.31 3.42 1.11
N TRP A 77 -6.68 4.59 1.12
CA TRP A 77 -5.35 4.79 1.67
C TRP A 77 -5.47 5.28 3.10
N VAL A 78 -4.89 4.55 4.05
CA VAL A 78 -4.90 4.92 5.47
C VAL A 78 -3.47 5.25 5.89
N PHE A 79 -3.27 6.46 6.40
CA PHE A 79 -1.98 6.83 6.97
C PHE A 79 -1.87 6.38 8.43
N TRP A 80 -0.81 5.63 8.73
CA TRP A 80 -0.59 5.04 10.05
C TRP A 80 0.08 6.01 11.03
N GLY A 81 -0.63 7.09 11.36
CA GLY A 81 -0.16 8.16 12.25
C GLY A 81 -1.21 9.26 12.44
N SER A 82 -0.77 10.43 12.92
CA SER A 82 -1.65 11.61 13.07
C SER A 82 -1.77 12.43 11.80
N GLU A 83 -0.70 12.51 11.03
CA GLU A 83 -0.60 13.38 9.85
C GLU A 83 0.26 12.69 8.77
N PRO A 84 -0.22 12.62 7.50
CA PRO A 84 0.54 12.02 6.41
C PRO A 84 1.90 12.68 6.20
N LEU A 85 2.95 11.87 6.06
CA LEU A 85 4.32 12.35 5.81
C LEU A 85 4.56 12.72 4.33
N TYR A 86 3.73 12.17 3.44
CA TYR A 86 3.69 12.43 2.02
C TYR A 86 2.27 12.18 1.50
N PRO A 87 1.87 12.80 0.38
CA PRO A 87 0.58 12.53 -0.24
C PRO A 87 0.53 11.11 -0.81
N VAL A 88 -0.67 10.55 -0.99
CA VAL A 88 -0.82 9.30 -1.75
C VAL A 88 -0.18 9.47 -3.13
N PRO A 89 0.73 8.56 -3.55
CA PRO A 89 1.38 8.65 -4.84
C PRO A 89 0.39 8.85 -5.98
N SER A 90 0.77 9.67 -6.93
CA SER A 90 -0.04 9.98 -8.10
C SER A 90 0.71 9.62 -9.37
N PHE A 91 -0.05 9.44 -10.43
CA PHE A 91 0.46 9.33 -11.78
C PHE A 91 0.69 10.74 -12.31
N GLU A 92 1.95 11.10 -12.54
CA GLU A 92 2.31 12.45 -13.00
C GLU A 92 1.67 12.71 -14.37
N GLY A 93 0.97 13.83 -14.50
CA GLY A 93 0.26 14.17 -15.74
C GLY A 93 -0.98 13.33 -16.01
N TYR A 94 -1.51 12.62 -15.00
CA TYR A 94 -2.77 11.89 -15.14
C TYR A 94 -3.95 12.84 -15.30
N ASP A 95 -4.81 12.50 -16.26
CA ASP A 95 -5.99 13.26 -16.65
C ASP A 95 -7.13 12.27 -16.90
N ASP A 96 -8.23 12.41 -16.15
CA ASP A 96 -9.39 11.51 -16.22
C ASP A 96 -10.08 11.52 -17.60
N GLU A 97 -9.94 12.59 -18.37
CA GLU A 97 -10.50 12.67 -19.72
C GLU A 97 -9.72 11.77 -20.69
N THR A 98 -8.39 11.77 -20.57
CA THR A 98 -7.48 11.13 -21.53
C THR A 98 -6.89 9.81 -21.03
N MET A 99 -7.11 9.45 -19.76
CA MET A 99 -6.57 8.24 -19.14
C MET A 99 -7.66 7.42 -18.45
N ILE A 100 -7.32 6.16 -18.16
CA ILE A 100 -8.12 5.28 -17.30
C ILE A 100 -7.22 4.61 -16.27
N SER A 101 -7.76 4.43 -15.05
CA SER A 101 -7.13 3.65 -14.00
C SER A 101 -7.95 2.41 -13.64
N HIS A 102 -7.26 1.36 -13.17
CA HIS A 102 -7.86 0.13 -12.68
C HIS A 102 -7.14 -0.35 -11.44
N ALA A 103 -7.88 -0.56 -10.35
CA ALA A 103 -7.34 -1.06 -9.10
C ALA A 103 -7.79 -2.47 -8.81
N PHE A 104 -6.91 -3.26 -8.23
CA PHE A 104 -7.17 -4.64 -7.85
C PHE A 104 -6.30 -5.08 -6.67
N GLU A 105 -6.78 -6.05 -5.92
CA GLU A 105 -5.93 -6.84 -5.04
C GLU A 105 -5.24 -7.95 -5.83
N ALA A 106 -3.96 -8.18 -5.57
CA ALA A 106 -3.22 -9.24 -6.21
C ALA A 106 -3.88 -10.61 -5.97
N ALA A 107 -4.09 -11.37 -7.04
CA ALA A 107 -4.64 -12.72 -6.97
C ALA A 107 -3.52 -13.70 -6.63
N LEU A 108 -3.34 -13.97 -5.33
CA LEU A 108 -2.23 -14.78 -4.80
C LEU A 108 -2.66 -16.23 -4.56
N ALA A 109 -1.77 -17.18 -4.84
CA ALA A 109 -1.96 -18.60 -4.55
C ALA A 109 -1.96 -18.89 -3.03
N GLU A 110 -1.22 -18.08 -2.26
CA GLU A 110 -1.23 -18.07 -0.79
C GLU A 110 -0.87 -16.68 -0.25
N SER A 111 -1.12 -16.44 1.04
CA SER A 111 -0.72 -15.19 1.70
C SER A 111 0.80 -14.99 1.67
N ILE A 112 1.25 -13.74 1.48
CA ILE A 112 2.67 -13.37 1.64
C ILE A 112 3.01 -13.34 3.12
N LYS A 113 4.07 -14.03 3.53
CA LYS A 113 4.44 -14.26 4.95
C LYS A 113 5.55 -13.37 5.48
N VAL A 114 5.91 -12.34 4.73
CA VAL A 114 6.93 -11.34 5.12
C VAL A 114 6.31 -9.98 5.34
N ASP A 115 7.02 -9.11 6.06
CA ASP A 115 6.61 -7.71 6.23
C ASP A 115 6.66 -6.94 4.89
N PRO A 116 5.83 -5.89 4.73
CA PRO A 116 5.77 -5.09 3.49
C PRO A 116 7.11 -4.57 2.99
N TRP A 117 8.01 -4.20 3.90
CA TRP A 117 9.32 -3.67 3.55
C TRP A 117 10.22 -4.69 2.86
N VAL A 118 10.04 -5.98 3.17
CA VAL A 118 10.78 -7.08 2.54
C VAL A 118 10.29 -7.25 1.11
N PHE A 119 8.98 -7.26 0.91
CA PHE A 119 8.39 -7.29 -0.43
C PHE A 119 8.85 -6.09 -1.27
N ALA A 120 8.79 -4.88 -0.70
CA ALA A 120 9.24 -3.68 -1.39
C ALA A 120 10.74 -3.66 -1.71
N SER A 121 11.55 -4.47 -1.01
CA SER A 121 12.98 -4.59 -1.31
C SER A 121 13.28 -5.31 -2.62
N ASN A 122 12.37 -6.16 -3.12
CA ASN A 122 12.53 -6.86 -4.42
C ASN A 122 12.71 -5.87 -5.57
N VAL A 123 12.16 -4.66 -5.46
CA VAL A 123 12.40 -3.57 -6.42
C VAL A 123 13.89 -3.27 -6.58
N PHE A 124 14.65 -3.32 -5.49
CA PHE A 124 16.08 -2.99 -5.49
C PHE A 124 17.00 -4.22 -5.67
N ASP A 125 16.44 -5.43 -5.74
CA ASP A 125 17.19 -6.67 -5.97
C ASP A 125 17.23 -6.99 -7.47
N ILE A 126 18.27 -6.51 -8.13
CA ILE A 126 18.42 -6.67 -9.58
C ILE A 126 18.75 -8.11 -9.96
N VAL A 127 19.40 -8.85 -9.05
CA VAL A 127 19.77 -10.25 -9.31
C VAL A 127 18.52 -11.12 -9.26
N HIS A 128 17.63 -10.91 -8.28
CA HIS A 128 16.29 -11.51 -8.25
C HIS A 128 15.51 -11.25 -9.53
N ASN A 129 15.45 -9.98 -9.97
CA ASN A 129 14.78 -9.60 -11.21
C ASN A 129 15.34 -10.35 -12.44
N ARG A 130 16.65 -10.57 -12.52
CA ARG A 130 17.30 -11.33 -13.59
C ARG A 130 17.06 -12.84 -13.49
N VAL A 131 17.14 -13.40 -12.28
CA VAL A 131 17.17 -14.86 -12.06
C VAL A 131 15.77 -15.45 -11.95
N VAL A 132 14.90 -14.83 -11.15
CA VAL A 132 13.54 -15.34 -10.88
C VAL A 132 12.60 -14.96 -12.01
N HIS A 133 12.57 -13.67 -12.39
CA HIS A 133 11.69 -13.17 -13.45
C HIS A 133 12.31 -13.21 -14.85
N GLY A 134 13.60 -13.55 -14.98
CA GLY A 134 14.26 -13.69 -16.28
C GLY A 134 14.48 -12.37 -17.03
N LEU A 135 14.46 -11.23 -16.33
CA LEU A 135 14.58 -9.90 -16.93
C LEU A 135 16.01 -9.63 -17.42
N GLN A 136 16.15 -9.04 -18.60
CA GLN A 136 17.43 -8.51 -19.08
C GLN A 136 17.52 -7.04 -18.70
N ILE A 137 18.13 -6.78 -17.54
CA ILE A 137 18.12 -5.47 -16.90
C ILE A 137 19.54 -5.07 -16.49
N ALA A 138 19.92 -3.81 -16.67
CA ALA A 138 21.20 -3.26 -16.24
C ALA A 138 21.23 -3.03 -14.72
N ASP A 139 22.32 -2.47 -14.18
CA ASP A 139 22.34 -2.03 -12.79
C ASP A 139 21.88 -0.56 -12.72
N PRO A 140 20.85 -0.21 -11.92
CA PRO A 140 20.32 1.14 -11.83
C PRO A 140 21.09 2.00 -10.83
N GLU A 141 20.83 3.30 -10.87
CA GLU A 141 21.20 4.20 -9.78
C GLU A 141 20.06 4.29 -8.75
N VAL A 142 20.40 4.13 -7.47
CA VAL A 142 19.47 4.37 -6.35
C VAL A 142 19.81 5.68 -5.65
N GLN A 143 18.84 6.58 -5.63
CA GLN A 143 18.92 7.92 -5.05
C GLN A 143 17.92 8.03 -3.90
N VAL A 144 18.33 8.65 -2.79
CA VAL A 144 17.38 9.08 -1.74
C VAL A 144 16.93 10.47 -2.12
N ILE A 145 15.64 10.62 -2.42
CA ILE A 145 15.05 11.88 -2.87
C ILE A 145 14.76 12.78 -1.67
N ASP A 146 14.19 12.20 -0.62
CA ASP A 146 13.90 12.86 0.65
C ASP A 146 13.89 11.84 1.81
N SER A 147 13.46 12.26 3.01
CA SER A 147 13.42 11.39 4.20
C SER A 147 12.43 10.23 4.12
N TYR A 148 11.52 10.24 3.15
CA TYR A 148 10.43 9.27 2.98
C TYR A 148 10.40 8.63 1.60
N THR A 149 11.17 9.11 0.63
CA THR A 149 11.15 8.63 -0.75
C THR A 149 12.55 8.22 -1.22
N ALA A 150 12.67 6.97 -1.68
CA ALA A 150 13.83 6.46 -2.39
C ALA A 150 13.46 6.17 -3.85
N ARG A 151 14.29 6.63 -4.79
CA ARG A 151 14.09 6.40 -6.23
C ARG A 151 15.15 5.46 -6.78
N MET A 152 14.70 4.51 -7.59
CA MET A 152 15.53 3.76 -8.51
C MET A 152 15.34 4.33 -9.92
N HIS A 153 16.40 4.94 -10.43
CA HIS A 153 16.41 5.58 -11.74
C HIS A 153 17.16 4.71 -12.76
N TRP A 154 16.66 4.70 -13.99
CA TRP A 154 17.16 3.87 -15.08
C TRP A 154 17.55 4.71 -16.29
N ASP A 155 18.83 4.65 -16.65
CA ASP A 155 19.36 5.26 -17.88
C ASP A 155 19.19 4.36 -19.12
N SER A 156 18.69 3.12 -18.96
CA SER A 156 18.60 2.12 -20.04
C SER A 156 17.30 1.30 -19.98
N GLU A 157 16.89 0.76 -21.13
CA GLU A 157 15.75 -0.15 -21.27
C GLU A 157 16.07 -1.54 -20.67
N TYR A 158 15.06 -2.23 -20.14
CA TYR A 158 15.13 -3.66 -19.83
C TYR A 158 14.18 -4.46 -20.73
N ILE A 159 14.44 -5.75 -20.86
CA ILE A 159 13.64 -6.65 -21.71
C ILE A 159 13.00 -7.73 -20.84
N GLU A 160 11.68 -7.82 -20.89
CA GLU A 160 10.87 -8.93 -20.37
C GLU A 160 10.43 -9.82 -21.54
N ARG A 161 10.25 -11.12 -21.32
CA ARG A 161 10.12 -12.09 -22.41
C ARG A 161 8.85 -11.95 -23.24
N GLU A 162 7.74 -11.54 -22.62
CA GLU A 162 6.42 -11.49 -23.25
C GLU A 162 6.00 -10.09 -23.70
N SER A 163 6.43 -9.08 -22.94
CA SER A 163 6.18 -7.66 -23.17
C SER A 163 7.34 -7.01 -23.92
N GLY A 164 8.56 -7.56 -23.91
CA GLY A 164 9.66 -6.95 -24.66
C GLY A 164 10.24 -5.74 -23.93
N LYS A 165 10.51 -4.66 -24.66
CA LYS A 165 11.32 -3.53 -24.16
C LYS A 165 10.51 -2.59 -23.28
N MET A 166 11.05 -2.26 -22.13
CA MET A 166 10.48 -1.29 -21.20
C MET A 166 11.54 -0.32 -20.69
N ARG A 167 11.15 0.94 -20.54
CA ARG A 167 11.90 1.94 -19.78
C ARG A 167 11.04 2.36 -18.60
N THR A 168 11.54 2.18 -17.38
CA THR A 168 10.78 2.51 -16.18
C THR A 168 11.55 3.38 -15.21
N ASP A 169 10.86 4.26 -14.50
CA ASP A 169 11.35 4.90 -13.28
C ASP A 169 10.55 4.39 -12.09
N ILE A 170 11.23 4.02 -11.00
CA ILE A 170 10.58 3.43 -9.83
C ILE A 170 10.85 4.29 -8.59
N ASP A 171 9.78 4.70 -7.94
CA ASP A 171 9.80 5.36 -6.64
C ASP A 171 9.27 4.42 -5.56
N VAL A 172 9.96 4.37 -4.44
CA VAL A 172 9.49 3.71 -3.22
C VAL A 172 9.21 4.77 -2.18
N TYR A 173 7.94 4.91 -1.83
CA TYR A 173 7.43 5.81 -0.79
C TYR A 173 7.27 5.03 0.50
N GLY A 174 7.98 5.48 1.52
CA GLY A 174 8.13 4.78 2.78
C GLY A 174 8.61 3.35 2.56
N THR A 175 8.03 2.41 3.29
CA THR A 175 8.48 1.02 3.28
C THR A 175 7.52 0.07 2.59
N ASN A 176 6.48 0.59 1.95
CA ASN A 176 5.36 -0.24 1.51
C ASN A 176 4.56 0.27 0.32
N VAL A 177 4.96 1.37 -0.32
CA VAL A 177 4.31 1.85 -1.53
C VAL A 177 5.34 2.02 -2.64
N ILE A 178 5.10 1.40 -3.78
CA ILE A 178 5.95 1.46 -4.96
C ILE A 178 5.17 2.15 -6.06
N ARG A 179 5.74 3.14 -6.72
CA ARG A 179 5.19 3.74 -7.93
C ARG A 179 6.16 3.53 -9.06
N THR A 180 5.66 3.04 -10.17
CA THR A 180 6.44 2.88 -11.40
C THR A 180 5.77 3.65 -12.51
N ARG A 181 6.60 4.38 -13.26
CA ARG A 181 6.25 4.95 -14.55
C ARG A 181 6.99 4.12 -15.60
N GLY A 182 6.30 3.66 -16.63
CA GLY A 182 6.96 3.01 -17.75
C GLY A 182 6.30 3.29 -19.07
N GLU A 183 7.02 3.01 -20.14
CA GLU A 183 6.47 2.92 -21.49
C GLU A 183 6.72 1.52 -22.03
N HIS A 184 5.69 0.93 -22.63
CA HIS A 184 5.70 -0.42 -23.17
C HIS A 184 5.02 -0.40 -24.54
N ASP A 185 5.73 -0.80 -25.60
CA ASP A 185 5.25 -0.77 -27.00
C ASP A 185 4.64 0.58 -27.44
N GLY A 186 5.27 1.70 -27.05
CA GLY A 186 4.79 3.05 -27.35
C GLY A 186 3.57 3.48 -26.51
N ARG A 187 3.16 2.66 -25.55
CA ARG A 187 2.03 2.92 -24.66
C ARG A 187 2.52 3.19 -23.24
N LEU A 188 2.15 4.36 -22.71
CA LEU A 188 2.41 4.72 -21.33
C LEU A 188 1.68 3.78 -20.38
N THR A 189 2.41 3.23 -19.42
CA THR A 189 1.88 2.37 -18.36
C THR A 189 2.39 2.87 -17.02
N TRP A 190 1.46 3.18 -16.13
CA TRP A 190 1.78 3.47 -14.74
C TRP A 190 1.29 2.35 -13.84
N HIS A 191 2.02 2.10 -12.77
CA HIS A 191 1.47 1.34 -11.65
C HIS A 191 1.84 1.94 -10.30
N ILE A 192 0.95 1.79 -9.33
CA ILE A 192 1.23 1.96 -7.90
C ILE A 192 0.92 0.63 -7.22
N ALA A 193 1.88 0.08 -6.48
CA ALA A 193 1.67 -1.06 -5.60
C ALA A 193 1.61 -0.56 -4.14
N GLY A 194 0.51 -0.82 -3.45
CA GLY A 194 0.33 -0.59 -2.02
C GLY A 194 0.38 -1.91 -1.26
N VAL A 195 1.32 -2.02 -0.33
CA VAL A 195 1.61 -3.26 0.40
C VAL A 195 1.19 -3.08 1.86
N THR A 196 0.24 -3.89 2.33
CA THR A 196 -0.40 -3.68 3.64
C THR A 196 -0.12 -4.85 4.59
N PRO A 197 0.38 -4.59 5.81
CA PRO A 197 0.56 -5.64 6.80
C PRO A 197 -0.78 -6.05 7.43
N LEU A 198 -0.95 -7.34 7.71
CA LEU A 198 -2.10 -7.95 8.39
C LEU A 198 -1.75 -8.53 9.77
N GLY A 199 -0.70 -8.01 10.41
CA GLY A 199 -0.15 -8.55 11.65
C GLY A 199 1.15 -9.34 11.40
N ARG A 200 1.49 -10.26 12.30
CA ARG A 200 2.79 -10.96 12.23
C ARG A 200 2.86 -11.86 10.99
N GLY A 201 3.62 -11.42 9.98
CA GLY A 201 3.95 -12.22 8.81
C GLY A 201 2.76 -12.53 7.91
N ASN A 202 1.89 -11.55 7.66
CA ASN A 202 0.90 -11.62 6.59
C ASN A 202 0.82 -10.27 5.90
N THR A 203 0.88 -10.27 4.57
CA THR A 203 0.87 -9.07 3.76
C THR A 203 -0.11 -9.22 2.61
N ARG A 204 -0.87 -8.16 2.33
CA ARG A 204 -1.71 -8.00 1.14
C ARG A 204 -1.06 -7.00 0.19
N VAL A 205 -1.23 -7.22 -1.11
CA VAL A 205 -0.72 -6.33 -2.15
C VAL A 205 -1.89 -5.86 -2.98
N PHE A 206 -2.00 -4.55 -3.12
CA PHE A 206 -2.95 -3.88 -3.99
C PHE A 206 -2.18 -3.18 -5.09
N PHE A 207 -2.73 -3.20 -6.29
CA PHE A 207 -2.20 -2.49 -7.43
C PHE A 207 -3.23 -1.49 -7.94
N VAL A 208 -2.73 -0.36 -8.42
CA VAL A 208 -3.43 0.57 -9.28
C VAL A 208 -2.63 0.63 -10.57
N LEU A 209 -3.28 0.38 -11.69
CA LEU A 209 -2.71 0.55 -13.01
C LEU A 209 -3.35 1.77 -13.68
N ALA A 210 -2.60 2.49 -14.50
CA ALA A 210 -3.17 3.50 -15.38
C ALA A 210 -2.49 3.54 -16.75
N THR A 211 -3.26 3.89 -17.77
CA THR A 211 -2.79 4.03 -19.14
C THR A 211 -3.66 5.04 -19.90
N LEU A 212 -3.24 5.40 -21.12
CA LEU A 212 -4.02 6.25 -22.02
C LEU A 212 -5.37 5.60 -22.35
N ARG A 213 -6.41 6.42 -22.48
CA ARG A 213 -7.75 6.01 -22.89
C ARG A 213 -7.80 5.90 -24.41
N ASP A 214 -7.87 4.67 -24.91
CA ASP A 214 -8.01 4.38 -26.34
C ASP A 214 -8.72 3.02 -26.56
N GLN A 215 -8.80 2.60 -27.83
CA GLN A 215 -9.22 1.25 -28.18
C GLN A 215 -8.17 0.24 -27.71
N GLY A 216 -8.55 -0.65 -26.79
CA GLY A 216 -7.66 -1.67 -26.22
C GLY A 216 -7.15 -1.35 -24.82
N ALA A 217 -7.46 -0.17 -24.27
CA ALA A 217 -7.00 0.22 -22.94
C ALA A 217 -7.38 -0.75 -21.82
N ARG A 218 -8.62 -1.26 -21.82
CA ARG A 218 -9.06 -2.25 -20.83
C ARG A 218 -8.33 -3.57 -20.94
N GLU A 219 -8.18 -4.07 -22.17
CA GLU A 219 -7.45 -5.31 -22.44
C GLU A 219 -5.97 -5.19 -22.03
N HIS A 220 -5.36 -4.02 -22.27
CA HIS A 220 -4.02 -3.71 -21.78
C HIS A 220 -3.92 -3.78 -20.26
N LEU A 221 -4.85 -3.15 -19.54
CA LEU A 221 -4.89 -3.19 -18.08
C LEU A 221 -5.10 -4.62 -17.53
N GLU A 222 -5.93 -5.43 -18.19
CA GLU A 222 -6.15 -6.84 -17.83
C GLU A 222 -4.89 -7.70 -18.05
N ARG A 223 -4.18 -7.50 -19.17
CA ARG A 223 -2.87 -8.15 -19.41
C ARG A 223 -1.84 -7.72 -18.35
N GLN A 224 -1.78 -6.44 -18.04
CA GLN A 224 -0.89 -5.91 -17.00
C GLN A 224 -1.25 -6.47 -15.62
N GLN A 225 -2.53 -6.57 -15.25
CA GLN A 225 -2.95 -7.22 -14.01
C GLN A 225 -2.49 -8.68 -13.96
N THR A 226 -2.65 -9.42 -15.05
CA THR A 226 -2.20 -10.82 -15.14
C THR A 226 -0.69 -10.94 -14.94
N LEU A 227 0.10 -10.04 -15.54
CA LEU A 227 1.54 -9.96 -15.38
C LEU A 227 1.96 -9.68 -13.92
N HIS A 228 1.35 -8.69 -13.27
CA HIS A 228 1.64 -8.36 -11.87
C HIS A 228 1.27 -9.52 -10.94
N ASN A 229 0.13 -10.17 -11.16
CA ASN A 229 -0.25 -11.36 -10.39
C ASN A 229 0.79 -12.47 -10.58
N ARG A 230 1.26 -12.72 -11.81
CA ARG A 230 2.30 -13.73 -12.08
C ARG A 230 3.58 -13.44 -11.32
N PHE A 231 4.13 -12.23 -11.43
CA PHE A 231 5.38 -11.86 -10.76
C PHE A 231 5.31 -12.02 -9.24
N VAL A 232 4.24 -11.55 -8.61
CA VAL A 232 4.09 -11.74 -7.16
C VAL A 232 3.99 -13.23 -6.80
N ASN A 233 3.30 -14.04 -7.60
CA ASN A 233 3.18 -15.47 -7.35
C ASN A 233 4.50 -16.24 -7.57
N GLU A 234 5.36 -15.83 -8.51
CA GLU A 234 6.71 -16.40 -8.70
C GLU A 234 7.58 -16.17 -7.46
N ASP A 235 7.38 -15.06 -6.76
CA ASP A 235 8.11 -14.71 -5.53
C ASP A 235 7.61 -15.44 -4.28
N LEU A 236 6.35 -15.89 -4.26
CA LEU A 236 5.70 -16.43 -3.06
C LEU A 236 6.50 -17.55 -2.38
N PRO A 237 6.96 -18.62 -3.07
CA PRO A 237 7.67 -19.71 -2.40
C PRO A 237 8.98 -19.24 -1.76
N ILE A 238 9.63 -18.24 -2.37
CA ILE A 238 10.89 -17.67 -1.88
C ILE A 238 10.59 -16.80 -0.67
N LEU A 239 9.76 -15.77 -0.81
CA LEU A 239 9.39 -14.85 0.27
C LEU A 239 8.89 -15.60 1.50
N ASN A 240 8.02 -16.59 1.29
CA ASN A 240 7.39 -17.34 2.39
C ASN A 240 8.33 -18.32 3.09
N SER A 241 9.52 -18.59 2.53
CA SER A 241 10.52 -19.48 3.12
C SER A 241 11.77 -18.74 3.63
N MET A 242 11.85 -17.42 3.44
CA MET A 242 12.98 -16.61 3.87
C MET A 242 13.19 -16.65 5.38
N ARG A 243 14.45 -16.66 5.80
CA ARG A 243 14.88 -16.46 7.19
C ARG A 243 15.62 -15.13 7.31
N LEU A 244 14.87 -14.09 7.61
CA LEU A 244 15.44 -12.75 7.78
C LEU A 244 16.27 -12.70 9.09
N GLY A 245 17.49 -12.17 8.99
CA GLY A 245 18.42 -12.01 10.12
C GLY A 245 19.69 -12.85 10.07
N ASP A 246 19.77 -13.83 9.17
CA ASP A 246 20.97 -14.66 8.93
C ASP A 246 21.31 -14.64 7.42
N PHE A 247 21.82 -13.50 6.94
CA PHE A 247 22.16 -13.31 5.53
C PHE A 247 23.34 -12.36 5.36
N HIS A 248 23.95 -12.41 4.18
CA HIS A 248 25.06 -11.55 3.79
C HIS A 248 24.73 -10.83 2.49
N LEU A 249 25.15 -9.57 2.41
CA LEU A 249 25.05 -8.76 1.20
C LEU A 249 26.44 -8.64 0.57
N VAL A 250 26.50 -8.73 -0.76
CA VAL A 250 27.72 -8.55 -1.57
C VAL A 250 27.67 -7.22 -2.33
N GLY A 251 28.72 -6.92 -3.11
CA GLY A 251 28.85 -5.64 -3.81
C GLY A 251 27.68 -5.29 -4.73
N ASN A 252 27.08 -6.29 -5.38
CA ASN A 252 25.92 -6.11 -6.26
C ASN A 252 24.63 -5.73 -5.50
N ASP A 253 24.57 -5.99 -4.19
CA ASP A 253 23.39 -5.71 -3.36
C ASP A 253 23.40 -4.28 -2.80
N ARG A 254 24.28 -3.40 -3.29
CA ARG A 254 24.47 -2.05 -2.76
C ARG A 254 23.18 -1.23 -2.76
N ALA A 255 22.35 -1.38 -3.79
CA ALA A 255 21.03 -0.75 -3.91
C ALA A 255 20.10 -1.20 -2.77
N MET A 256 19.94 -2.52 -2.63
CA MET A 256 19.14 -3.14 -1.56
C MET A 256 19.67 -2.79 -0.16
N ALA A 257 21.00 -2.76 0.03
CA ALA A 257 21.62 -2.38 1.29
C ALA A 257 21.29 -0.93 1.70
N ARG A 258 21.26 0.00 0.73
CA ARG A 258 20.82 1.39 0.97
C ARG A 258 19.34 1.43 1.38
N TYR A 259 18.50 0.66 0.70
CA TYR A 259 17.08 0.57 1.05
C TYR A 259 16.86 -0.04 2.44
N PHE A 260 17.59 -1.09 2.83
CA PHE A 260 17.51 -1.65 4.19
C PHE A 260 17.90 -0.65 5.26
N LYS A 261 18.92 0.19 5.00
CA LYS A 261 19.26 1.30 5.90
C LYS A 261 18.10 2.30 6.00
N PHE A 262 17.54 2.70 4.86
CA PHE A 262 16.38 3.58 4.80
C PHE A 262 15.18 3.00 5.58
N ALA A 263 14.81 1.75 5.33
CA ALA A 263 13.70 1.06 6.02
C ALA A 263 13.95 0.88 7.51
N ARG A 264 15.21 0.66 7.93
CA ARG A 264 15.60 0.61 9.34
C ARG A 264 15.36 1.94 10.04
N ASP A 265 15.76 3.03 9.40
CA ASP A 265 15.72 4.38 9.97
C ASP A 265 14.34 5.06 9.78
N TYR A 266 13.44 4.45 9.00
CA TYR A 266 12.08 4.93 8.75
C TYR A 266 11.24 4.98 10.05
N PRO A 267 10.45 6.04 10.31
CA PRO A 267 9.65 6.18 11.53
C PRO A 267 8.67 5.02 11.75
N ARG A 268 8.54 4.56 12.99
CA ARG A 268 7.65 3.45 13.38
C ARG A 268 6.84 3.82 14.60
N LYS A 269 5.59 3.36 14.63
CA LYS A 269 4.74 3.33 15.83
C LYS A 269 4.03 1.99 15.93
N THR A 270 3.95 1.47 17.14
CA THR A 270 3.12 0.32 17.49
C THR A 270 1.64 0.73 17.52
N MET A 271 0.75 -0.26 17.45
CA MET A 271 -0.68 -0.01 17.65
C MET A 271 -0.98 0.59 19.02
N ALA A 272 -0.31 0.10 20.06
CA ALA A 272 -0.48 0.62 21.41
C ALA A 272 -0.10 2.11 21.50
N GLU A 273 0.99 2.53 20.85
CA GLU A 273 1.39 3.95 20.82
C GLU A 273 0.42 4.82 20.03
N LEU A 274 -0.25 4.28 19.01
CA LEU A 274 -1.24 5.02 18.22
C LEU A 274 -2.60 5.10 18.90
N GLU A 275 -2.98 4.11 19.71
CA GLU A 275 -4.23 4.09 20.45
C GLU A 275 -4.27 5.09 21.62
N ILE A 276 -3.11 5.57 22.06
CA ILE A 276 -3.00 6.66 23.02
C ILE A 276 -3.45 7.96 22.33
N LEU A 277 -4.48 8.59 22.91
CA LEU A 277 -4.93 9.90 22.49
C LEU A 277 -4.08 10.96 23.19
N ASP A 278 -3.50 11.87 22.42
CA ASP A 278 -2.80 13.07 22.91
C ASP A 278 -3.76 14.05 23.62
#